data_AF-A0A955X672-F1
#
_entry.id   AF-A0A955X672-F1
#
_cell.length_a   1.000
_cell.length_b   1.000
_cell.length_c   1.000
_cell.angle_alpha   90.00
_cell.angle_beta   90.00
_cell.angle_gamma   90.00
#
_symmetry.space_group_name_H-M   'P 1'
#
loop_
_entity.id
_entity.type
_entity.pdbx_description
1 polymer ?
#
loop_
_entity_poly.entity_id
_entity_poly.type
_entity_poly.pdbx_seq_one_letter_code
_entity_poly.pdbx_strand_id
1 'polypeptide(L)'
;MATFFLSALLCASAAQGPVYVAADRLRLRDAPKTGTQRATLGINTPLDVVKAHGDWLEVEEPVCGVRGFLPKALLADTPLTAAEAERRADAARDPQVRLTWLERALALDGRRQDLFKQLLEVRTQLGKPLALTELREYLAERRLGPALTGLGIFREGDAPVEDGEVWWGLFVDGEAASLAPACAQVKVSHEEGEDGEQVPLRKISVKGRRQPVFLFRGLVAPQAGPVPGRWINTREEPRLGLIYHFEIGAARFWLGATGECKAAGVITDYRVTLAGKVDYPPVTLFERPDTFEPTRMPPNITVEFVGDLDRDGRPDVLLNESPEAIAWTEELRLSSWAPDGKPLGRFASQMISGD
;
A
#
# COMPACT_ATOMS: atom_id res chain seq x y z
N MET A 1 47.44 44.41 23.23
CA MET A 1 46.56 43.81 22.21
C MET A 1 46.57 42.31 22.43
N ALA A 2 45.50 41.75 22.98
CA ALA A 2 45.36 40.31 23.21
C ALA A 2 44.24 39.80 22.30
N THR A 3 44.61 39.01 21.29
CA THR A 3 43.70 38.41 20.32
C THR A 3 43.10 37.15 20.95
N PHE A 4 41.84 37.22 21.36
CA PHE A 4 41.07 36.04 21.75
C PHE A 4 40.65 35.27 20.50
N PHE A 5 41.29 34.13 20.24
CA PHE A 5 40.77 33.12 19.32
C PHE A 5 39.62 32.38 20.02
N LEU A 6 38.37 32.69 19.64
CA LEU A 6 37.23 31.83 19.91
C LEU A 6 37.38 30.57 19.06
N SER A 7 37.96 29.51 19.63
CA SER A 7 37.85 28.17 19.07
C SER A 7 36.41 27.69 19.27
N ALA A 8 35.56 27.92 18.27
CA ALA A 8 34.29 27.21 18.17
C ALA A 8 34.59 25.73 17.93
N LEU A 9 34.56 24.92 19.00
CA LEU A 9 34.46 23.48 18.84
C LEU A 9 33.11 23.17 18.19
N LEU A 10 33.11 23.03 16.86
CA LEU A 10 32.08 22.24 16.19
C LEU A 10 32.25 20.80 16.65
N CYS A 11 31.53 20.43 17.70
CA CYS A 11 31.19 19.03 17.93
C CYS A 11 30.32 18.59 16.74
N ALA A 12 30.96 18.09 15.68
CA ALA A 12 30.30 17.30 14.68
C ALA A 12 29.75 16.07 15.40
N SER A 13 28.48 16.13 15.80
CA SER A 13 27.75 14.97 16.27
C SER A 13 27.88 13.93 15.17
N ALA A 14 28.46 12.76 15.50
CA ALA A 14 28.41 11.63 14.59
C ALA A 14 26.95 11.49 14.14
N ALA A 15 26.71 11.50 12.84
CA ALA A 15 25.38 11.35 12.28
C ALA A 15 24.84 10.01 12.80
N GLN A 16 23.94 10.07 13.78
CA GLN A 16 23.18 8.89 14.16
C GLN A 16 22.40 8.47 12.92
N GLY A 17 22.51 7.21 12.54
CA GLY A 17 21.73 6.66 11.43
C GLY A 17 20.23 6.84 11.67
N PRO A 18 19.40 6.63 10.63
CA PRO A 18 17.96 6.72 10.79
C PRO A 18 17.47 5.73 11.85
N VAL A 19 16.45 6.12 12.59
CA VAL A 19 15.67 5.21 13.44
C VAL A 19 14.37 4.85 12.72
N TYR A 20 13.76 3.74 13.11
CA TYR A 20 12.60 3.17 12.45
C TYR A 20 11.46 3.02 13.44
N VAL A 21 10.23 3.32 13.02
CA VAL A 21 9.04 3.08 13.83
C VAL A 21 8.85 1.57 14.06
N ALA A 22 8.81 1.14 15.32
CA ALA A 22 8.65 -0.28 15.69
C ALA A 22 7.21 -0.63 16.11
N ALA A 23 6.32 0.36 16.19
CA ALA A 23 4.89 0.15 16.38
C ALA A 23 4.19 -0.03 15.03
N ASP A 24 3.05 -0.71 15.04
CA ASP A 24 2.16 -0.87 13.88
C ASP A 24 1.72 0.50 13.33
N ARG A 25 1.32 1.40 14.23
CA ARG A 25 1.05 2.81 13.97
C ARG A 25 1.55 3.67 15.12
N LEU A 26 2.15 4.80 14.79
CA LEU A 26 2.70 5.71 15.79
C LEU A 26 2.34 7.15 15.51
N ARG A 27 1.74 7.82 16.50
CA ARG A 27 1.32 9.22 16.40
C ARG A 27 2.51 10.12 16.68
N LEU A 28 2.94 10.88 15.67
CA LEU A 28 3.93 11.93 15.82
C LEU A 28 3.29 13.14 16.49
N ARG A 29 3.85 13.62 17.61
CA ARG A 29 3.25 14.68 18.44
C ARG A 29 4.03 15.98 18.38
N ASP A 30 3.38 17.12 18.62
CA ASP A 30 4.05 18.43 18.75
C ASP A 30 4.85 18.60 20.06
N ALA A 31 4.54 17.80 21.09
CA ALA A 31 5.22 17.79 22.38
C ALA A 31 5.20 16.39 23.04
N PRO A 32 6.19 16.07 23.91
CA PRO A 32 6.18 14.85 24.70
C PRO A 32 4.92 14.71 25.58
N LYS A 33 4.34 13.50 25.64
CA LYS A 33 3.17 13.09 26.47
C LYS A 33 1.82 13.77 26.17
N THR A 34 1.77 15.10 26.13
CA THR A 34 0.50 15.87 26.05
C THR A 34 0.27 16.53 24.70
N GLY A 35 1.13 16.27 23.73
CA GLY A 35 1.08 16.94 22.45
C GLY A 35 -0.08 16.53 21.56
N THR A 36 -0.54 17.47 20.72
CA THR A 36 -1.48 17.20 19.62
C THR A 36 -0.80 16.33 18.57
N GLN A 37 -1.59 15.50 17.89
CA GLN A 37 -1.08 14.67 16.80
C GLN A 37 -0.80 15.55 15.58
N ARG A 38 0.41 15.45 15.03
CA ARG A 38 0.81 16.12 13.78
C ARG A 38 0.72 15.20 12.57
N ALA A 39 1.04 13.93 12.75
CA ALA A 39 1.01 12.90 11.71
C ALA A 39 0.83 11.52 12.32
N THR A 40 0.47 10.54 11.49
CA THR A 40 0.54 9.12 11.83
C THR A 40 1.61 8.46 10.96
N LEU A 41 2.52 7.73 11.60
CA LEU A 41 3.61 7.00 10.97
C LEU A 41 3.32 5.50 11.03
N GLY A 42 3.65 4.78 9.97
CA GLY A 42 3.53 3.33 9.92
C GLY A 42 4.77 2.63 10.48
N ILE A 43 4.66 1.32 10.71
CA ILE A 43 5.81 0.48 11.04
C ILE A 43 6.91 0.62 9.98
N ASN A 44 8.17 0.61 10.42
CA ASN A 44 9.37 0.80 9.60
C ASN A 44 9.49 2.13 8.85
N THR A 45 8.65 3.13 9.13
CA THR A 45 8.92 4.49 8.62
C THR A 45 10.29 4.97 9.13
N PRO A 46 11.24 5.33 8.23
CA PRO A 46 12.54 5.85 8.62
C PRO A 46 12.41 7.29 9.13
N LEU A 47 13.22 7.65 10.12
CA LEU A 47 13.17 8.93 10.80
C LEU A 47 14.57 9.42 11.10
N ASP A 48 14.80 10.71 10.88
CA ASP A 48 16.02 11.39 11.29
C ASP A 48 15.87 11.86 12.74
N VAL A 49 16.81 11.49 13.60
CA VAL A 49 16.81 11.94 15.00
C VAL A 49 17.35 13.37 15.05
N VAL A 50 16.48 14.31 15.41
CA VAL A 50 16.85 15.72 15.61
C VAL A 50 17.48 15.90 16.98
N LYS A 51 16.82 15.39 18.04
CA LYS A 51 17.25 15.58 19.42
C LYS A 51 16.66 14.55 20.39
N ALA A 52 17.40 14.21 21.44
CA ALA A 52 16.90 13.36 22.52
C ALA A 52 16.35 14.17 23.71
N HIS A 53 15.20 13.74 24.24
CA HIS A 53 14.48 14.34 25.36
C HIS A 53 14.07 13.28 26.39
N GLY A 54 15.03 12.77 27.17
CA GLY A 54 14.77 11.67 28.11
C GLY A 54 14.29 10.42 27.38
N ASP A 55 13.07 9.96 27.67
CA ASP A 55 12.44 8.79 27.01
C ASP A 55 11.82 9.11 25.64
N TRP A 56 11.95 10.35 25.16
CA TRP A 56 11.42 10.81 23.89
C TRP A 56 12.54 11.19 22.93
N LEU A 57 12.27 11.05 21.63
CA LEU A 57 13.08 11.63 20.56
C LEU A 57 12.25 12.67 19.83
N GLU A 58 12.84 13.83 19.60
CA GLU A 58 12.43 14.72 18.52
C GLU A 58 12.99 14.15 17.22
N VAL A 59 12.11 13.88 16.27
CA VAL A 59 12.41 13.25 14.99
C VAL A 59 11.84 14.05 13.84
N GLU A 60 12.41 13.87 12.66
CA GLU A 60 11.89 14.36 11.39
C GLU A 60 11.63 13.18 10.45
N GLU A 61 10.44 13.14 9.85
CA GLU A 61 10.20 12.23 8.74
C GLU A 61 10.74 12.88 7.45
N PRO A 62 11.72 12.26 6.76
CA PRO A 62 12.50 12.91 5.72
C PRO A 62 11.72 13.22 4.44
N VAL A 63 10.60 12.56 4.18
CA VAL A 63 9.80 12.71 2.96
C VAL A 63 8.85 13.91 3.06
N CYS A 64 8.08 13.95 4.14
CA CYS A 64 7.12 14.99 4.47
C CYS A 64 7.79 16.23 5.08
N GLY A 65 8.97 16.07 5.70
CA GLY A 65 9.63 17.08 6.53
C GLY A 65 8.84 17.38 7.82
N VAL A 66 7.98 16.46 8.26
CA VAL A 66 7.16 16.66 9.46
C VAL A 66 8.00 16.29 10.67
N ARG A 67 8.15 17.26 11.58
CA ARG A 67 8.86 17.10 12.85
C ARG A 67 7.94 16.87 14.02
N GLY A 68 8.36 16.08 14.99
CA GLY A 68 7.64 15.92 16.25
C GLY A 68 8.32 14.95 17.21
N PHE A 69 7.59 14.54 18.25
CA PHE A 69 8.10 13.74 19.35
C PHE A 69 7.52 12.34 19.36
N LEU A 70 8.39 11.33 19.54
CA LEU A 70 8.05 9.92 19.66
C LEU A 70 8.71 9.27 20.88
N PRO A 71 8.07 8.25 21.52
CA PRO A 71 8.70 7.48 22.60
C PRO A 71 9.83 6.60 22.05
N LYS A 72 11.01 6.64 22.68
CA LYS A 72 12.18 5.81 22.33
C LYS A 72 11.85 4.31 22.28
N ALA A 73 11.02 3.84 23.21
CA ALA A 73 10.63 2.43 23.31
C ALA A 73 9.82 1.90 22.12
N LEU A 74 9.33 2.79 21.25
CA LEU A 74 8.56 2.44 20.05
C LEU A 74 9.37 2.67 18.77
N LEU A 75 10.69 2.82 18.89
CA LEU A 75 11.63 2.99 17.79
C LEU A 75 12.67 1.86 17.82
N ALA A 76 13.24 1.55 16.66
CA ALA A 76 14.32 0.57 16.48
C ALA A 76 15.43 1.17 15.60
N ASP A 77 16.66 0.72 15.80
CA ASP A 77 17.81 1.19 15.01
C ASP A 77 17.87 0.54 13.61
N THR A 78 17.08 -0.51 13.38
CA THR A 78 16.95 -1.22 12.10
C THR A 78 15.48 -1.49 11.81
N PRO A 79 15.08 -1.62 10.53
CA PRO A 79 13.74 -2.05 10.17
C PRO A 79 13.37 -3.39 10.84
N LEU A 80 12.18 -3.45 11.43
CA LEU A 80 11.63 -4.66 12.03
C LEU A 80 11.14 -5.61 10.93
N THR A 81 11.47 -6.90 11.05
CA THR A 81 10.96 -7.93 10.13
C THR A 81 9.79 -8.67 10.75
N ALA A 82 8.89 -9.24 9.92
CA ALA A 82 7.76 -10.02 10.41
C ALA A 82 8.22 -11.20 11.28
N ALA A 83 9.30 -11.89 10.88
CA ALA A 83 9.89 -12.99 11.65
C ALA A 83 10.46 -12.54 13.02
N GLU A 84 11.06 -11.35 13.10
CA GLU A 84 11.51 -10.80 14.40
C GLU A 84 10.32 -10.42 15.28
N ALA A 85 9.28 -9.81 14.72
CA ALA A 85 8.06 -9.50 15.45
C ALA A 85 7.37 -10.77 15.98
N GLU A 86 7.29 -11.82 15.16
CA GLU A 86 6.77 -13.15 15.51
C GLU A 86 7.58 -13.79 16.66
N ARG A 87 8.91 -13.82 16.55
CA ARG A 87 9.77 -14.32 17.64
C ARG A 87 9.53 -13.59 18.97
N ARG A 88 9.33 -12.27 18.92
CA ARG A 88 9.02 -11.47 20.13
C ARG A 88 7.63 -11.76 20.67
N ALA A 89 6.66 -12.05 19.80
CA ALA A 89 5.35 -12.52 20.22
C ALA A 89 5.45 -13.87 20.95
N ASP A 90 6.20 -14.82 20.41
CA ASP A 90 6.38 -16.15 21.00
C ASP A 90 7.12 -16.12 22.34
N ALA A 91 8.08 -15.19 22.49
CA ALA A 91 8.81 -14.99 23.73
C ALA A 91 8.00 -14.24 24.82
N ALA A 92 6.89 -13.59 24.46
CA ALA A 92 6.11 -12.78 25.37
C ALA A 92 5.21 -13.65 26.26
N ARG A 93 5.44 -13.58 27.58
CA ARG A 93 4.61 -14.27 28.59
C ARG A 93 3.29 -13.57 28.86
N ASP A 94 3.26 -12.24 28.74
CA ASP A 94 2.05 -11.43 28.90
C ASP A 94 1.22 -11.49 27.60
N PRO A 95 -0.04 -11.96 27.63
CA PRO A 95 -0.90 -12.01 26.45
C PRO A 95 -1.10 -10.66 25.78
N GLN A 96 -1.10 -9.55 26.53
CA GLN A 96 -1.25 -8.21 25.95
C GLN A 96 -0.01 -7.80 25.15
N VAL A 97 1.18 -8.14 25.64
CA VAL A 97 2.45 -7.90 24.93
C VAL A 97 2.54 -8.81 23.70
N ARG A 98 2.13 -10.08 23.83
CA ARG A 98 2.05 -11.02 22.71
C ARG A 98 1.12 -10.51 21.62
N LEU A 99 -0.07 -10.02 21.98
CA LEU A 99 -1.03 -9.42 21.04
C LEU A 99 -0.37 -8.28 20.25
N THR A 100 0.30 -7.35 20.92
CA THR A 100 0.95 -6.21 20.26
C THR A 100 2.03 -6.64 19.27
N TRP A 101 2.82 -7.66 19.58
CA TRP A 101 3.83 -8.17 18.65
C TRP A 101 3.22 -8.94 17.46
N LEU A 102 2.13 -9.69 17.67
CA LEU A 102 1.38 -10.32 16.57
C LEU A 102 0.76 -9.29 15.63
N GLU A 103 0.20 -8.20 16.16
CA GLU A 103 -0.31 -7.08 15.35
C GLU A 103 0.80 -6.46 14.48
N ARG A 104 2.00 -6.28 15.03
CA ARG A 104 3.18 -5.80 14.28
C ARG A 104 3.64 -6.80 13.22
N ALA A 105 3.66 -8.09 13.54
CA ALA A 105 4.02 -9.14 12.59
C ALA A 105 3.05 -9.18 11.41
N LEU A 106 1.74 -9.07 11.67
CA LEU A 106 0.70 -8.97 10.63
C LEU A 106 0.75 -7.67 9.84
N ALA A 107 1.10 -6.55 10.48
CA ALA A 107 1.31 -5.28 9.76
C ALA A 107 2.50 -5.36 8.78
N LEU A 108 3.49 -6.21 9.06
CA LEU A 108 4.66 -6.46 8.22
C LEU A 108 4.45 -7.57 7.18
N ASP A 109 3.62 -8.56 7.48
CA ASP A 109 3.25 -9.65 6.56
C ASP A 109 1.78 -10.06 6.76
N GLY A 110 0.88 -9.30 6.13
CA GLY A 110 -0.57 -9.51 6.22
C GLY A 110 -1.07 -10.79 5.55
N ARG A 111 -0.20 -11.64 5.00
CA ARG A 111 -0.57 -12.89 4.30
C ARG A 111 -0.62 -14.11 5.22
N ARG A 112 0.10 -14.06 6.35
CA ARG A 112 0.34 -15.21 7.25
C ARG A 112 -0.93 -15.65 8.00
N GLN A 113 -1.68 -16.59 7.42
CA GLN A 113 -2.92 -17.14 8.02
C GLN A 113 -2.68 -17.75 9.40
N ASP A 114 -1.49 -18.28 9.65
CA ASP A 114 -1.08 -18.80 10.94
C ASP A 114 -0.93 -17.68 11.98
N LEU A 115 -0.37 -16.51 11.63
CA LEU A 115 -0.35 -15.34 12.52
C LEU A 115 -1.77 -14.85 12.86
N PHE A 116 -2.70 -14.88 11.89
CA PHE A 116 -4.11 -14.57 12.16
C PHE A 116 -4.72 -15.52 13.20
N LYS A 117 -4.47 -16.82 13.08
CA LYS A 117 -4.95 -17.82 14.05
C LYS A 117 -4.38 -17.57 15.44
N GLN A 118 -3.07 -17.29 15.53
CA GLN A 118 -2.43 -16.94 16.81
C GLN A 118 -3.03 -15.67 17.42
N LEU A 119 -3.29 -14.64 16.59
CA LEU A 119 -3.91 -13.39 17.06
C LEU A 119 -5.31 -13.64 17.62
N LEU A 120 -6.13 -14.46 16.95
CA LEU A 120 -7.46 -14.86 17.42
C LEU A 120 -7.40 -15.62 18.75
N GLU A 121 -6.47 -16.55 18.91
CA GLU A 121 -6.27 -17.27 20.18
C GLU A 121 -5.92 -16.32 21.32
N VAL A 122 -4.96 -15.42 21.12
CA VAL A 122 -4.53 -14.47 22.15
C VAL A 122 -5.65 -13.49 22.51
N ARG A 123 -6.43 -13.01 21.52
CA ARG A 123 -7.61 -12.18 21.79
C ARG A 123 -8.69 -12.92 22.57
N THR A 124 -8.89 -14.20 22.29
CA THR A 124 -9.82 -15.05 23.03
C THR A 124 -9.37 -15.22 24.48
N GLN A 125 -8.06 -15.44 24.72
CA GLN A 125 -7.47 -15.49 26.07
C GLN A 125 -7.67 -14.18 26.84
N LEU A 126 -7.65 -13.04 26.15
CA LEU A 126 -7.92 -11.71 26.70
C LEU A 126 -9.41 -11.39 26.88
N GLY A 127 -10.32 -12.33 26.60
CA GLY A 127 -11.76 -12.14 26.69
C GLY A 127 -12.35 -11.19 25.62
N LYS A 128 -11.65 -11.03 24.48
CA LYS A 128 -12.06 -10.17 23.36
C LYS A 128 -12.13 -10.96 22.04
N PRO A 129 -12.91 -12.05 21.96
CA PRO A 129 -12.99 -12.87 20.75
C PRO A 129 -13.50 -12.03 19.57
N LEU A 130 -12.98 -12.32 18.38
CA LEU A 130 -13.48 -11.79 17.11
C LEU A 130 -13.65 -12.98 16.17
N ALA A 131 -14.66 -12.95 15.30
CA ALA A 131 -14.69 -13.83 14.14
C ALA A 131 -13.52 -13.51 13.20
N LEU A 132 -13.10 -14.46 12.34
CA LEU A 132 -12.00 -14.22 11.39
C LEU A 132 -12.32 -13.08 10.41
N THR A 133 -13.59 -12.96 9.99
CA THR A 133 -14.08 -11.87 9.14
C THR A 133 -13.99 -10.53 9.87
N GLU A 134 -14.50 -10.46 11.10
CA GLU A 134 -14.41 -9.28 11.97
C GLU A 134 -12.96 -8.92 12.28
N LEU A 135 -12.05 -9.88 12.37
CA LEU A 135 -10.63 -9.60 12.57
C LEU A 135 -10.00 -8.98 11.31
N ARG A 136 -10.37 -9.45 10.11
CA ARG A 136 -9.90 -8.84 8.86
C ARG A 136 -10.43 -7.43 8.71
N GLU A 137 -11.71 -7.22 9.01
CA GLU A 137 -12.34 -5.89 9.07
C GLU A 137 -11.66 -5.03 10.14
N TYR A 138 -11.43 -5.54 11.34
CA TYR A 138 -10.71 -4.84 12.41
C TYR A 138 -9.31 -4.42 12.00
N LEU A 139 -8.55 -5.29 11.31
CA LEU A 139 -7.24 -4.93 10.79
C LEU A 139 -7.35 -3.90 9.66
N ALA A 140 -8.35 -4.01 8.78
CA ALA A 140 -8.63 -3.02 7.73
C ALA A 140 -9.03 -1.65 8.33
N GLU A 141 -9.88 -1.62 9.36
CA GLU A 141 -10.31 -0.43 10.11
C GLU A 141 -9.15 0.19 10.90
N ARG A 142 -8.31 -0.65 11.53
CA ARG A 142 -7.05 -0.19 12.12
C ARG A 142 -6.04 0.24 11.07
N ARG A 143 -6.37 0.04 9.78
CA ARG A 143 -5.57 0.40 8.63
C ARG A 143 -4.24 -0.33 8.60
N LEU A 144 -4.24 -1.52 9.20
CA LEU A 144 -3.15 -2.47 9.30
C LEU A 144 -3.28 -3.42 8.11
N GLY A 145 -2.83 -2.97 6.96
CA GLY A 145 -2.83 -3.80 5.78
C GLY A 145 -2.51 -3.03 4.51
N PRO A 146 -2.35 -3.78 3.40
CA PRO A 146 -2.33 -3.23 2.06
C PRO A 146 -3.51 -2.29 1.85
N ALA A 147 -3.24 -1.12 1.28
CA ALA A 147 -4.29 -0.23 0.82
C ALA A 147 -3.85 0.44 -0.48
N LEU A 148 -4.83 0.75 -1.31
CA LEU A 148 -4.70 1.46 -2.57
C LEU A 148 -5.68 2.62 -2.53
N THR A 149 -5.24 3.81 -2.93
CA THR A 149 -6.16 4.92 -3.18
C THR A 149 -5.63 5.81 -4.30
N GLY A 150 -6.51 6.24 -5.19
CA GLY A 150 -6.24 7.29 -6.17
C GLY A 150 -6.17 8.68 -5.51
N LEU A 151 -5.76 9.67 -6.31
CA LEU A 151 -5.94 11.08 -5.93
C LEU A 151 -7.31 11.56 -6.41
N GLY A 152 -7.95 12.46 -5.67
CA GLY A 152 -9.30 12.90 -6.03
C GLY A 152 -10.14 13.38 -4.86
N ILE A 153 -11.45 13.33 -5.04
CA ILE A 153 -12.45 13.64 -4.02
C ILE A 153 -13.19 12.34 -3.73
N PHE A 154 -13.35 12.03 -2.46
CA PHE A 154 -13.93 10.79 -1.99
C PHE A 154 -14.92 11.09 -0.88
N ARG A 155 -15.94 10.24 -0.65
CA ARG A 155 -16.77 10.38 0.54
C ARG A 155 -16.00 9.95 1.78
N GLU A 156 -16.52 10.29 2.94
CA GLU A 156 -15.95 9.80 4.20
C GLU A 156 -16.02 8.27 4.27
N GLY A 157 -14.85 7.63 4.43
CA GLY A 157 -14.73 6.16 4.51
C GLY A 157 -14.16 5.51 3.24
N ASP A 158 -14.36 6.12 2.07
CA ASP A 158 -13.98 5.53 0.77
C ASP A 158 -12.46 5.50 0.53
N ALA A 159 -11.72 6.30 1.28
CA ALA A 159 -10.27 6.41 1.13
C ALA A 159 -9.55 6.29 2.49
N PRO A 160 -8.73 5.25 2.71
CA PRO A 160 -8.13 4.93 4.01
C PRO A 160 -6.85 5.73 4.32
N VAL A 161 -6.76 6.99 3.88
CA VAL A 161 -5.59 7.88 4.02
C VAL A 161 -5.83 8.99 5.05
N GLU A 162 -4.84 9.30 5.89
CA GLU A 162 -4.87 10.49 6.76
C GLU A 162 -3.96 11.63 6.28
N ASP A 163 -4.29 12.86 6.70
CA ASP A 163 -3.43 14.02 6.45
C ASP A 163 -2.05 13.83 7.09
N GLY A 164 -1.00 14.08 6.30
CA GLY A 164 0.38 13.92 6.72
C GLY A 164 0.88 12.48 6.82
N GLU A 165 0.08 11.47 6.43
CA GLU A 165 0.53 10.08 6.36
C GLU A 165 1.50 9.89 5.18
N VAL A 166 2.57 9.12 5.38
CA VAL A 166 3.50 8.75 4.31
C VAL A 166 3.01 7.48 3.62
N TRP A 167 2.82 7.58 2.31
CA TRP A 167 2.41 6.48 1.43
C TRP A 167 3.48 6.27 0.37
N TRP A 168 3.44 5.14 -0.33
CA TRP A 168 4.18 4.99 -1.58
C TRP A 168 3.35 5.52 -2.73
N GLY A 169 3.87 6.48 -3.49
CA GLY A 169 3.23 7.01 -4.68
C GLY A 169 3.77 6.33 -5.94
N LEU A 170 2.87 5.93 -6.86
CA LEU A 170 3.22 5.58 -8.24
C LEU A 170 3.25 6.85 -9.09
N PHE A 171 4.45 7.36 -9.34
CA PHE A 171 4.68 8.53 -10.18
C PHE A 171 4.92 8.10 -11.61
N VAL A 172 4.14 8.65 -12.53
CA VAL A 172 4.26 8.41 -13.96
C VAL A 172 4.88 9.64 -14.63
N ASP A 173 5.88 9.43 -15.48
CA ASP A 173 6.52 10.44 -16.32
C ASP A 173 6.58 9.92 -17.77
N GLY A 174 5.63 10.33 -18.59
CA GLY A 174 5.35 9.71 -19.87
C GLY A 174 4.90 8.26 -19.70
N GLU A 175 5.69 7.31 -20.21
CA GLU A 175 5.45 5.87 -20.01
C GLU A 175 6.24 5.29 -18.85
N ALA A 176 7.25 6.01 -18.34
CA ALA A 176 8.05 5.52 -17.23
C ALA A 176 7.26 5.67 -15.92
N ALA A 177 7.33 4.65 -15.08
CA ALA A 177 6.68 4.65 -13.78
C ALA A 177 7.70 4.36 -12.67
N SER A 178 7.54 5.04 -11.54
CA SER A 178 8.46 4.96 -10.40
C SER A 178 7.70 5.00 -9.09
N LEU A 179 8.18 4.25 -8.11
CA LEU A 179 7.70 4.34 -6.73
C LEU A 179 8.59 5.30 -5.95
N ALA A 180 7.97 6.22 -5.24
CA ALA A 180 8.66 7.04 -4.26
C ALA A 180 7.73 7.30 -3.06
N PRO A 181 8.27 7.52 -1.86
CA PRO A 181 7.46 7.97 -0.75
C PRO A 181 6.77 9.30 -1.08
N ALA A 182 5.53 9.46 -0.64
CA ALA A 182 4.69 10.62 -0.88
C ALA A 182 3.93 10.98 0.40
N CYS A 183 3.89 12.28 0.70
CA CYS A 183 3.17 12.78 1.87
C CYS A 183 1.72 13.10 1.49
N ALA A 184 0.77 12.31 1.98
CA ALA A 184 -0.63 12.54 1.70
C ALA A 184 -1.13 13.84 2.35
N GLN A 185 -2.03 14.53 1.65
CA GLN A 185 -2.74 15.71 2.13
C GLN A 185 -4.23 15.47 1.99
N VAL A 186 -4.95 15.58 3.09
CA VAL A 186 -6.40 15.37 3.14
C VAL A 186 -7.08 16.67 3.55
N LYS A 187 -7.90 17.22 2.67
CA LYS A 187 -8.76 18.37 2.97
C LYS A 187 -10.20 17.89 3.06
N VAL A 188 -10.86 18.21 4.17
CA VAL A 188 -12.28 17.93 4.35
C VAL A 188 -13.08 19.13 3.84
N SER A 189 -14.01 18.86 2.93
CA SER A 189 -15.04 19.80 2.47
C SER A 189 -16.43 19.16 2.67
N HIS A 190 -17.48 19.90 2.36
CA HIS A 190 -18.84 19.37 2.40
C HIS A 190 -19.52 19.67 1.06
N GLU A 191 -20.35 18.75 0.59
CA GLU A 191 -21.33 18.99 -0.47
C GLU A 191 -22.73 18.95 0.09
N GLU A 192 -23.66 19.66 -0.53
CA GLU A 192 -25.07 19.60 -0.18
C GLU A 192 -25.73 18.45 -0.96
N GLY A 193 -26.19 17.42 -0.24
CA GLY A 193 -26.91 16.29 -0.80
C GLY A 193 -28.34 16.67 -1.23
N GLU A 194 -29.06 15.72 -1.83
CA GLU A 194 -30.41 15.95 -2.39
C GLU A 194 -31.42 16.50 -1.36
N ASP A 195 -31.27 16.11 -0.09
CA ASP A 195 -32.13 16.53 1.02
C ASP A 195 -31.61 17.76 1.78
N GLY A 196 -30.56 18.43 1.27
CA GLY A 196 -29.89 19.53 1.96
C GLY A 196 -28.89 19.08 3.05
N GLU A 197 -28.69 17.78 3.22
CA GLU A 197 -27.70 17.23 4.16
C GLU A 197 -26.27 17.59 3.71
N GLN A 198 -25.42 17.99 4.65
CA GLN A 198 -24.01 18.24 4.38
C GLN A 198 -23.24 16.92 4.39
N VAL A 199 -22.88 16.42 3.22
CA VAL A 199 -22.10 15.18 3.08
C VAL A 199 -20.61 15.51 3.14
N PRO A 200 -19.85 14.95 4.10
CA PRO A 200 -18.42 15.20 4.20
C PRO A 200 -17.66 14.54 3.04
N LEU A 201 -16.86 15.36 2.36
CA LEU A 201 -15.97 14.95 1.28
C LEU A 201 -14.51 15.09 1.71
N ARG A 202 -13.68 14.12 1.31
CA ARG A 202 -12.23 14.09 1.53
C ARG A 202 -11.53 14.28 0.20
N LYS A 203 -10.88 15.43 0.01
CA LYS A 203 -9.98 15.67 -1.11
C LYS A 203 -8.57 15.19 -0.78
N ILE A 204 -8.09 14.21 -1.55
CA ILE A 204 -6.78 13.59 -1.41
C ILE A 204 -5.83 14.16 -2.46
N SER A 205 -4.65 14.56 -2.00
CA SER A 205 -3.55 15.04 -2.81
C SER A 205 -2.22 14.66 -2.14
N VAL A 206 -1.07 14.98 -2.74
CA VAL A 206 0.22 14.86 -2.05
C VAL A 206 0.95 16.19 -1.99
N LYS A 207 1.79 16.35 -0.95
CA LYS A 207 2.70 17.48 -0.83
C LYS A 207 3.79 17.38 -1.90
N GLY A 208 3.88 18.42 -2.74
CA GLY A 208 4.91 18.52 -3.78
C GLY A 208 4.33 18.87 -5.15
N ARG A 209 5.20 19.14 -6.12
CA ARG A 209 4.78 19.48 -7.49
C ARG A 209 4.38 18.25 -8.30
N ARG A 210 5.10 17.13 -8.10
CA ARG A 210 4.76 15.86 -8.75
C ARG A 210 3.65 15.21 -7.95
N GLN A 211 2.61 14.75 -8.65
CA GLN A 211 1.50 14.02 -8.07
C GLN A 211 1.59 12.56 -8.57
N PRO A 212 1.49 11.56 -7.70
CA PRO A 212 1.37 10.18 -8.13
C PRO A 212 -0.03 9.93 -8.71
N VAL A 213 -0.17 8.88 -9.51
CA VAL A 213 -1.48 8.42 -9.97
C VAL A 213 -2.19 7.65 -8.84
N PHE A 214 -1.41 6.87 -8.09
CA PHE A 214 -1.89 6.04 -6.99
C PHE A 214 -1.01 6.15 -5.76
N LEU A 215 -1.64 5.96 -4.60
CA LEU A 215 -1.01 5.81 -3.31
C LEU A 215 -1.21 4.37 -2.81
N PHE A 216 -0.14 3.75 -2.31
CA PHE A 216 -0.16 2.44 -1.69
C PHE A 216 0.40 2.48 -0.28
N ARG A 217 -0.20 1.68 0.60
CA ARG A 217 0.32 1.40 1.95
C ARG A 217 0.50 -0.11 2.11
N GLY A 218 1.37 -0.53 3.01
CA GLY A 218 1.61 -1.94 3.35
C GLY A 218 2.70 -2.61 2.52
N LEU A 219 3.25 -1.93 1.51
CA LEU A 219 4.48 -2.37 0.85
C LEU A 219 5.66 -2.12 1.78
N VAL A 220 6.31 -3.18 2.25
CA VAL A 220 7.50 -3.09 3.09
C VAL A 220 8.70 -2.77 2.20
N ALA A 221 9.16 -1.52 2.25
CA ALA A 221 10.33 -1.04 1.53
C ALA A 221 10.35 -1.39 0.02
N PRO A 222 9.31 -1.05 -0.75
CA PRO A 222 9.34 -1.23 -2.19
C PRO A 222 10.53 -0.48 -2.76
N GLN A 223 11.36 -1.20 -3.50
CA GLN A 223 12.39 -0.60 -4.35
C GLN A 223 12.11 -1.12 -5.75
N ALA A 224 12.53 -0.37 -6.77
CA ALA A 224 12.41 -0.88 -8.13
C ALA A 224 13.11 -2.26 -8.23
N GLY A 225 12.35 -3.26 -8.68
CA GLY A 225 12.88 -4.55 -9.06
C GLY A 225 13.59 -4.49 -10.42
N PRO A 226 14.13 -5.63 -10.90
CA PRO A 226 14.76 -5.72 -12.22
C PRO A 226 13.81 -5.43 -13.40
N VAL A 227 12.48 -5.53 -13.20
CA VAL A 227 11.50 -5.16 -14.22
C VAL A 227 11.13 -3.68 -14.04
N PRO A 228 11.56 -2.76 -14.92
CA PRO A 228 11.23 -1.36 -14.78
C PRO A 228 9.72 -1.13 -14.87
N GLY A 229 9.19 -0.16 -14.11
CA GLY A 229 7.77 0.18 -14.18
C GLY A 229 7.41 0.87 -15.49
N ARG A 230 6.33 0.44 -16.14
CA ARG A 230 5.75 1.11 -17.31
C ARG A 230 4.25 1.36 -17.10
N TRP A 231 3.85 2.59 -17.38
CA TRP A 231 2.45 2.96 -17.55
C TRP A 231 2.03 2.60 -18.98
N ILE A 232 1.14 1.62 -19.12
CA ILE A 232 0.73 1.10 -20.43
C ILE A 232 -0.68 1.56 -20.83
N ASN A 233 -1.56 1.83 -19.85
CA ASN A 233 -2.95 2.26 -20.04
C ASN A 233 -3.56 1.67 -21.32
N THR A 234 -3.82 0.36 -21.30
CA THR A 234 -4.46 -0.32 -22.43
C THR A 234 -5.85 0.27 -22.61
N ARG A 235 -5.98 1.29 -23.46
CA ARG A 235 -7.26 1.93 -23.76
C ARG A 235 -8.26 0.96 -24.39
N GLU A 236 -7.77 -0.14 -24.91
CA GLU A 236 -8.56 -1.19 -25.54
C GLU A 236 -8.63 -2.42 -24.62
N GLU A 237 -9.83 -2.95 -24.46
CA GLU A 237 -10.11 -4.15 -23.65
C GLU A 237 -9.45 -5.40 -24.27
N PRO A 238 -8.90 -6.32 -23.46
CA PRO A 238 -8.52 -7.66 -23.90
C PRO A 238 -9.72 -8.44 -24.43
N ARG A 239 -9.81 -8.56 -25.76
CA ARG A 239 -10.82 -9.37 -26.45
C ARG A 239 -10.27 -10.76 -26.76
N LEU A 240 -11.15 -11.75 -26.84
CA LEU A 240 -10.77 -13.10 -27.23
C LEU A 240 -10.01 -13.08 -28.57
N GLY A 241 -8.79 -13.62 -28.57
CA GLY A 241 -7.92 -13.66 -29.75
C GLY A 241 -7.16 -12.37 -30.04
N LEU A 242 -7.41 -11.27 -29.31
CA LEU A 242 -6.61 -10.05 -29.39
C LEU A 242 -5.42 -10.16 -28.43
N ILE A 243 -4.24 -9.81 -28.94
CA ILE A 243 -2.98 -9.84 -28.20
C ILE A 243 -2.36 -8.44 -28.28
N TYR A 244 -2.20 -7.79 -27.13
CA TYR A 244 -1.47 -6.53 -27.01
C TYR A 244 -0.02 -6.81 -26.72
N HIS A 245 0.88 -6.29 -27.56
CA HIS A 245 2.31 -6.38 -27.35
C HIS A 245 2.85 -5.06 -26.80
N PHE A 246 3.73 -5.15 -25.81
CA PHE A 246 4.45 -3.98 -25.28
C PHE A 246 5.83 -4.39 -24.77
N GLU A 247 6.69 -3.39 -24.57
CA GLU A 247 8.07 -3.60 -24.13
C GLU A 247 8.28 -2.97 -22.75
N ILE A 248 9.05 -3.61 -21.89
CA ILE A 248 9.46 -3.05 -20.61
C ILE A 248 10.97 -3.22 -20.51
N GLY A 249 11.70 -2.11 -20.61
CA GLY A 249 13.15 -2.17 -20.84
C GLY A 249 13.45 -2.95 -22.13
N ALA A 250 14.23 -4.03 -22.01
CA ALA A 250 14.57 -4.90 -23.14
C ALA A 250 13.63 -6.12 -23.28
N ALA A 251 12.71 -6.33 -22.32
CA ALA A 251 11.80 -7.46 -22.31
C ALA A 251 10.53 -7.15 -23.11
N ARG A 252 10.06 -8.14 -23.87
CA ARG A 252 8.79 -8.10 -24.60
C ARG A 252 7.73 -8.85 -23.82
N PHE A 253 6.60 -8.19 -23.61
CA PHE A 253 5.42 -8.74 -22.97
C PHE A 253 4.27 -8.78 -23.95
N TRP A 254 3.34 -9.67 -23.67
CA TRP A 254 2.04 -9.66 -24.30
C TRP A 254 0.92 -9.88 -23.29
N LEU A 255 -0.18 -9.19 -23.52
CA LEU A 255 -1.43 -9.31 -22.79
C LEU A 255 -2.48 -9.89 -23.74
N GLY A 256 -3.08 -11.01 -23.38
CA GLY A 256 -4.10 -11.65 -24.20
C GLY A 256 -5.26 -12.17 -23.36
N ALA A 257 -6.43 -12.24 -23.97
CA ALA A 257 -7.60 -12.89 -23.39
C ALA A 257 -7.90 -14.21 -24.09
N THR A 258 -8.18 -15.24 -23.29
CA THR A 258 -8.63 -16.57 -23.72
C THR A 258 -9.98 -16.89 -23.11
N GLY A 259 -10.73 -17.81 -23.71
CA GLY A 259 -12.06 -18.23 -23.26
C GLY A 259 -12.79 -18.98 -24.37
N GLU A 260 -13.92 -19.59 -24.04
CA GLU A 260 -14.78 -20.30 -24.99
C GLU A 260 -15.97 -19.42 -25.38
N CYS A 261 -16.15 -19.18 -26.68
CA CYS A 261 -17.33 -18.48 -27.19
C CYS A 261 -18.40 -19.50 -27.59
N LYS A 262 -19.53 -19.50 -26.88
CA LYS A 262 -20.71 -20.32 -27.14
C LYS A 262 -21.68 -19.60 -28.09
N ALA A 263 -22.74 -20.30 -28.49
CA ALA A 263 -23.80 -19.72 -29.30
C ALA A 263 -24.38 -18.44 -28.64
N ALA A 264 -24.80 -17.47 -29.46
CA ALA A 264 -25.25 -16.14 -29.04
C ALA A 264 -24.17 -15.23 -28.41
N GLY A 265 -22.89 -15.54 -28.60
CA GLY A 265 -21.78 -14.69 -28.15
C GLY A 265 -21.41 -14.85 -26.69
N VAL A 266 -22.07 -15.76 -25.97
CA VAL A 266 -21.81 -16.05 -24.56
C VAL A 266 -20.38 -16.55 -24.37
N ILE A 267 -19.63 -15.98 -23.41
CA ILE A 267 -18.25 -16.38 -23.12
C ILE A 267 -18.20 -17.19 -21.82
N THR A 268 -17.44 -18.30 -21.81
CA THR A 268 -17.07 -19.05 -20.60
C THR A 268 -15.57 -19.13 -20.44
N ASP A 269 -15.11 -19.38 -19.20
CA ASP A 269 -13.68 -19.59 -18.88
C ASP A 269 -12.79 -18.43 -19.34
N TYR A 270 -13.28 -17.20 -19.20
CA TYR A 270 -12.57 -16.02 -19.64
C TYR A 270 -11.36 -15.76 -18.74
N ARG A 271 -10.19 -15.61 -19.35
CA ARG A 271 -8.93 -15.43 -18.67
C ARG A 271 -8.09 -14.37 -19.36
N VAL A 272 -7.61 -13.40 -18.59
CA VAL A 272 -6.61 -12.42 -19.04
C VAL A 272 -5.25 -12.89 -18.56
N THR A 273 -4.29 -13.01 -19.47
CA THR A 273 -2.94 -13.50 -19.18
C THR A 273 -1.90 -12.49 -19.63
N LEU A 274 -0.94 -12.22 -18.75
CA LEU A 274 0.30 -11.51 -19.07
C LEU A 274 1.42 -12.53 -19.24
N ALA A 275 2.19 -12.45 -20.31
CA ALA A 275 3.35 -13.31 -20.49
C ALA A 275 4.50 -12.54 -21.12
N GLY A 276 5.73 -12.93 -20.77
CA GLY A 276 6.95 -12.40 -21.36
C GLY A 276 7.70 -13.46 -22.18
N LYS A 277 8.87 -13.09 -22.69
CA LYS A 277 9.81 -14.09 -23.24
C LYS A 277 10.24 -15.09 -22.15
N VAL A 278 10.44 -16.36 -22.55
CA VAL A 278 10.97 -17.57 -21.87
C VAL A 278 11.15 -17.57 -20.35
N ASP A 279 11.76 -16.56 -19.76
CA ASP A 279 12.03 -16.44 -18.33
C ASP A 279 10.83 -15.92 -17.50
N TYR A 280 9.79 -15.41 -18.17
CA TYR A 280 8.55 -14.95 -17.53
C TYR A 280 7.40 -15.88 -17.89
N PRO A 281 7.12 -16.91 -17.06
CA PRO A 281 5.98 -17.80 -17.31
C PRO A 281 4.69 -16.97 -17.38
N PRO A 282 3.74 -17.37 -18.24
CA PRO A 282 2.45 -16.70 -18.31
C PRO A 282 1.79 -16.64 -16.93
N VAL A 283 1.35 -15.44 -16.54
CA VAL A 283 0.63 -15.20 -15.30
C VAL A 283 -0.79 -14.80 -15.62
N THR A 284 -1.74 -15.53 -15.04
CA THR A 284 -3.15 -15.15 -15.09
C THR A 284 -3.34 -13.87 -14.27
N LEU A 285 -3.82 -12.81 -14.92
CA LEU A 285 -4.15 -11.55 -14.25
C LEU A 285 -5.57 -11.60 -13.69
N PHE A 286 -6.49 -12.16 -14.46
CA PHE A 286 -7.92 -12.21 -14.17
C PHE A 286 -8.52 -13.50 -14.72
N GLU A 287 -9.47 -14.07 -13.99
CA GLU A 287 -10.18 -15.28 -14.39
C GLU A 287 -11.65 -15.18 -13.97
N ARG A 288 -12.55 -15.44 -14.91
CA ARG A 288 -14.00 -15.54 -14.69
C ARG A 288 -14.47 -16.89 -15.24
N PRO A 289 -14.61 -17.92 -14.38
CA PRO A 289 -15.03 -19.24 -14.81
C PRO A 289 -16.51 -19.27 -15.21
N ASP A 290 -17.31 -18.34 -14.69
CA ASP A 290 -18.73 -18.27 -14.96
C ASP A 290 -19.06 -17.76 -16.37
N THR A 291 -20.25 -18.14 -16.82
CA THR A 291 -20.80 -17.74 -18.12
C THR A 291 -21.28 -16.30 -18.10
N PHE A 292 -20.91 -15.47 -19.08
CA PHE A 292 -21.45 -14.12 -19.23
C PHE A 292 -21.85 -13.78 -20.66
N GLU A 293 -22.92 -12.98 -20.80
CA GLU A 293 -23.38 -12.42 -22.08
C GLU A 293 -22.62 -11.11 -22.36
N PRO A 294 -21.75 -11.03 -23.37
CA PRO A 294 -21.02 -9.79 -23.66
C PRO A 294 -21.91 -8.66 -24.17
N THR A 295 -23.15 -8.96 -24.59
CA THR A 295 -24.13 -7.97 -25.06
C THR A 295 -24.65 -7.04 -23.96
N ARG A 296 -24.41 -7.35 -22.67
CA ARG A 296 -24.78 -6.47 -21.54
C ARG A 296 -23.60 -5.71 -20.90
N MET A 297 -22.45 -5.69 -21.59
CA MET A 297 -21.13 -5.14 -21.22
C MET A 297 -20.16 -6.26 -20.76
N PRO A 298 -19.10 -6.55 -21.54
CA PRO A 298 -18.00 -7.36 -21.02
C PRO A 298 -17.38 -6.66 -19.80
N PRO A 299 -16.71 -7.39 -18.88
CA PRO A 299 -15.93 -6.73 -17.85
C PRO A 299 -14.87 -5.89 -18.55
N ASN A 300 -14.95 -4.57 -18.38
CA ASN A 300 -14.01 -3.62 -18.96
C ASN A 300 -12.75 -3.70 -18.13
N ILE A 301 -11.87 -4.64 -18.47
CA ILE A 301 -10.59 -4.83 -17.81
C ILE A 301 -9.53 -4.11 -18.63
N THR A 302 -8.89 -3.13 -18.03
CA THR A 302 -7.69 -2.51 -18.59
C THR A 302 -6.51 -2.79 -17.66
N VAL A 303 -5.33 -2.92 -18.25
CA VAL A 303 -4.08 -2.95 -17.51
C VAL A 303 -3.49 -1.55 -17.62
N GLU A 304 -3.35 -0.89 -16.47
CA GLU A 304 -2.88 0.49 -16.43
C GLU A 304 -1.36 0.55 -16.25
N PHE A 305 -0.82 -0.35 -15.43
CA PHE A 305 0.59 -0.42 -15.09
C PHE A 305 1.10 -1.86 -15.08
N VAL A 306 2.36 -2.05 -15.46
CA VAL A 306 3.12 -3.28 -15.29
C VAL A 306 4.55 -2.97 -14.83
N GLY A 307 5.08 -3.69 -13.85
CA GLY A 307 6.46 -3.54 -13.37
C GLY A 307 6.72 -4.39 -12.13
N ASP A 308 7.93 -4.40 -11.60
CA ASP A 308 8.26 -5.16 -10.37
C ASP A 308 8.39 -4.19 -9.18
N LEU A 309 7.29 -4.08 -8.41
CA LEU A 309 7.13 -3.18 -7.28
C LEU A 309 7.66 -3.77 -5.96
N ASP A 310 7.73 -5.09 -5.84
CA ASP A 310 8.12 -5.80 -4.61
C ASP A 310 9.45 -6.57 -4.69
N ARG A 311 10.12 -6.54 -5.85
CA ARG A 311 11.45 -7.08 -6.17
C ARG A 311 11.55 -8.58 -6.18
N ASP A 312 10.45 -9.29 -6.40
CA ASP A 312 10.50 -10.74 -6.55
C ASP A 312 11.01 -11.17 -7.94
N GLY A 313 11.30 -10.21 -8.83
CA GLY A 313 11.78 -10.42 -10.19
C GLY A 313 10.67 -10.72 -11.19
N ARG A 314 9.39 -10.67 -10.78
CA ARG A 314 8.21 -10.95 -11.59
C ARG A 314 7.37 -9.69 -11.77
N PRO A 315 6.54 -9.62 -12.83
CA PRO A 315 5.70 -8.46 -13.08
C PRO A 315 4.49 -8.42 -12.14
N ASP A 316 4.34 -7.28 -11.49
CA ASP A 316 3.14 -6.81 -10.83
C ASP A 316 2.31 -5.97 -11.80
N VAL A 317 1.02 -5.85 -11.53
CA VAL A 317 0.09 -5.13 -12.40
C VAL A 317 -0.87 -4.27 -11.60
N LEU A 318 -1.20 -3.12 -12.16
CA LEU A 318 -2.40 -2.39 -11.79
C LEU A 318 -3.48 -2.67 -12.83
N LEU A 319 -4.58 -3.24 -12.37
CA LEU A 319 -5.76 -3.50 -13.17
C LEU A 319 -6.83 -2.48 -12.84
N ASN A 320 -7.60 -2.10 -13.84
CA ASN A 320 -8.84 -1.40 -13.65
C ASN A 320 -9.95 -2.30 -14.23
N GLU A 321 -10.85 -2.75 -13.37
CA GLU A 321 -11.99 -3.59 -13.71
C GLU A 321 -13.26 -2.76 -13.54
N SER A 322 -13.93 -2.43 -14.63
CA SER A 322 -15.25 -1.83 -14.60
C SER A 322 -16.30 -2.92 -14.87
N PRO A 323 -16.97 -3.43 -13.81
CA PRO A 323 -18.03 -4.43 -13.98
C PRO A 323 -19.29 -3.83 -14.61
N GLU A 324 -19.49 -2.50 -14.49
CA GLU A 324 -20.65 -1.75 -14.99
C GLU A 324 -20.21 -0.33 -15.37
N ALA A 325 -20.94 0.34 -16.28
CA ALA A 325 -20.62 1.70 -16.75
C ALA A 325 -20.53 2.79 -15.65
N ILE A 326 -21.02 2.50 -14.45
CA ILE A 326 -21.15 3.45 -13.34
C ILE A 326 -20.14 3.22 -12.20
N ALA A 327 -19.31 2.18 -12.27
CA ALA A 327 -18.30 1.94 -11.25
C ALA A 327 -17.11 1.17 -11.82
N TRP A 328 -15.94 1.42 -11.24
CA TRP A 328 -14.76 0.63 -11.53
C TRP A 328 -13.96 0.32 -10.28
N THR A 329 -13.24 -0.78 -10.31
CA THR A 329 -12.38 -1.26 -9.25
C THR A 329 -10.95 -1.23 -9.75
N GLU A 330 -10.13 -0.43 -9.09
CA GLU A 330 -8.69 -0.44 -9.31
C GLU A 330 -8.08 -1.47 -8.38
N GLU A 331 -7.23 -2.35 -8.92
CA GLU A 331 -6.59 -3.42 -8.18
C GLU A 331 -5.09 -3.44 -8.44
N LEU A 332 -4.31 -3.24 -7.39
CA LEU A 332 -2.90 -3.60 -7.43
C LEU A 332 -2.79 -5.09 -7.15
N ARG A 333 -2.22 -5.84 -8.10
CA ARG A 333 -1.92 -7.26 -7.94
C ARG A 333 -0.41 -7.46 -7.99
N LEU A 334 0.09 -8.18 -7.00
CA LEU A 334 1.51 -8.46 -6.85
C LEU A 334 1.79 -9.93 -7.16
N SER A 335 2.92 -10.16 -7.80
CA SER A 335 3.43 -11.47 -8.15
C SER A 335 3.92 -12.25 -6.94
N SER A 336 4.53 -11.58 -5.95
CA SER A 336 4.88 -12.21 -4.68
C SER A 336 3.65 -12.61 -3.83
N TRP A 337 2.45 -12.15 -4.21
CA TRP A 337 1.18 -12.51 -3.55
C TRP A 337 0.45 -13.67 -4.23
N ALA A 338 0.96 -14.15 -5.37
CA ALA A 338 0.44 -15.31 -6.06
C ALA A 338 1.05 -16.60 -5.48
N PRO A 339 0.24 -17.60 -5.09
CA PRO A 339 0.75 -18.97 -4.97
C PRO A 339 1.31 -19.45 -6.31
N ASP A 340 2.26 -20.38 -6.28
CA ASP A 340 2.84 -20.93 -7.52
C ASP A 340 1.75 -21.49 -8.45
N GLY A 341 1.77 -21.07 -9.72
CA GLY A 341 0.80 -21.47 -10.73
C GLY A 341 -0.62 -20.89 -10.55
N LYS A 342 -0.81 -19.89 -9.68
CA LYS A 342 -2.07 -19.17 -9.49
C LYS A 342 -2.02 -17.76 -10.08
N PRO A 343 -3.19 -17.11 -10.28
CA PRO A 343 -3.23 -15.71 -10.69
C PRO A 343 -2.48 -14.78 -9.74
N LEU A 344 -2.08 -13.60 -10.23
CA LEU A 344 -1.47 -12.57 -9.39
C LEU A 344 -2.35 -12.31 -8.16
N GLY A 345 -1.73 -12.27 -6.98
CA GLY A 345 -2.45 -12.07 -5.74
C GLY A 345 -2.91 -10.63 -5.64
N ARG A 346 -4.20 -10.42 -5.35
CA ARG A 346 -4.74 -9.09 -5.06
C ARG A 346 -4.07 -8.54 -3.80
N PHE A 347 -3.27 -7.50 -3.96
CA PHE A 347 -2.61 -6.81 -2.85
C PHE A 347 -3.57 -5.81 -2.23
N ALA A 348 -4.10 -4.89 -3.03
CA ALA A 348 -5.04 -3.88 -2.59
C ALA A 348 -6.03 -3.56 -3.71
N SER A 349 -7.23 -3.12 -3.33
CA SER A 349 -8.26 -2.68 -4.27
C SER A 349 -8.98 -1.45 -3.76
N GLN A 350 -9.39 -0.57 -4.67
CA GLN A 350 -10.28 0.55 -4.40
C GLN A 350 -11.45 0.49 -5.38
N MET A 351 -12.67 0.62 -4.87
CA MET A 351 -13.85 0.85 -5.71
C MET A 351 -14.02 2.36 -5.89
N ILE A 352 -14.22 2.78 -7.13
CA ILE A 352 -14.52 4.16 -7.51
C ILE A 352 -15.91 4.15 -8.14
N SER A 353 -16.83 4.89 -7.53
CA SER A 353 -18.11 5.21 -8.15
C SER A 353 -17.87 6.23 -9.26
N GLY A 354 -18.40 5.96 -10.45
CA GLY A 354 -18.52 6.96 -11.50
C GLY A 354 -19.58 7.98 -11.13
N ASP A 355 -19.22 9.25 -11.20
CA ASP A 355 -20.15 10.38 -11.09
C ASP A 355 -20.88 10.65 -12.42
#